data_AF-A0A947NMQ4-F1
#
_entry.id   AF-A0A947NMQ4-F1
#
_cell.length_a   1.000
_cell.length_b   1.000
_cell.length_c   1.000
_cell.angle_alpha   90.00
_cell.angle_beta   90.00
_cell.angle_gamma   90.00
#
_symmetry.space_group_name_H-M   'P 1'
#
loop_
_entity.id
_entity.type
_entity.pdbx_description
1 polymer ?
#
loop_
_entity_poly.entity_id
_entity_poly.type
_entity_poly.pdbx_seq_one_letter_code
_entity_poly.pdbx_strand_id
1 'polypeptide(L)'
;MPIDRTEYTGAPLTVTERGLFWHHVAIMETWEKPHIEAYVRRVLSEHKPESVLEIGYGLGYTARAIHDFGVARHIIVECHPDVIAEARQWAADKPRVELLYGFVEDIELPTDIDLIWDDRHTLTNYGDDWIERVGAAHYVKFDELDMMQMTVEEHRQFQLGGT
;
A
#
# COMPACT_ATOMS: atom_id res chain seq x y z
N MET A 1 -9.98 -18.69 -7.12
CA MET A 1 -9.76 -19.13 -5.73
C MET A 1 -8.52 -18.41 -5.23
N PRO A 2 -8.49 -17.99 -3.97
CA PRO A 2 -7.28 -17.45 -3.35
C PRO A 2 -6.15 -18.48 -3.49
N ILE A 3 -4.98 -17.99 -3.91
CA ILE A 3 -3.76 -18.74 -4.10
C ILE A 3 -3.12 -19.00 -2.73
N ASP A 4 -2.39 -20.11 -2.63
CA ASP A 4 -1.63 -20.41 -1.41
C ASP A 4 -0.52 -19.37 -1.18
N ARG A 5 -0.30 -18.99 0.08
CA ARG A 5 0.75 -18.02 0.46
C ARG A 5 2.15 -18.46 0.01
N THR A 6 2.43 -19.76 0.08
CA THR A 6 3.69 -20.38 -0.35
C THR A 6 3.82 -20.38 -1.87
N GLU A 7 2.70 -20.55 -2.58
CA GLU A 7 2.66 -20.48 -4.04
C GLU A 7 2.93 -19.05 -4.51
N TYR A 8 2.30 -18.05 -3.88
CA TYR A 8 2.55 -16.64 -4.20
C TYR A 8 4.01 -16.25 -3.97
N THR A 9 4.56 -16.54 -2.79
CA THR A 9 5.93 -16.15 -2.41
C THR A 9 7.03 -17.05 -2.99
N GLY A 10 6.65 -18.22 -3.51
CA GLY A 10 7.56 -19.21 -4.11
C GLY A 10 7.85 -18.98 -5.60
N ALA A 11 7.12 -18.07 -6.25
CA ALA A 11 7.30 -17.73 -7.66
C ALA A 11 7.78 -16.27 -7.79
N PRO A 12 8.69 -15.95 -8.72
CA PRO A 12 9.17 -14.58 -8.90
C PRO A 12 8.08 -13.69 -9.48
N LEU A 13 8.13 -12.40 -9.14
CA LEU A 13 7.31 -11.39 -9.82
C LEU A 13 8.00 -10.88 -11.08
N THR A 14 7.19 -10.53 -12.07
CA THR A 14 7.64 -9.94 -13.32
C THR A 14 7.34 -8.44 -13.30
N VAL A 15 8.39 -7.63 -13.33
CA VAL A 15 8.29 -6.18 -13.53
C VAL A 15 8.41 -5.88 -15.02
N THR A 16 7.48 -5.09 -15.55
CA THR A 16 7.47 -4.61 -16.93
C THR A 16 7.16 -3.12 -16.98
N GLU A 17 7.22 -2.51 -18.16
CA GLU A 17 6.73 -1.13 -18.37
C GLU A 17 5.24 -0.94 -18.02
N ARG A 18 4.47 -2.02 -18.05
CA ARG A 18 3.04 -1.99 -17.72
C ARG A 18 2.77 -2.08 -16.22
N GLY A 19 3.68 -2.67 -15.45
CA GLY A 19 3.43 -2.94 -14.03
C GLY A 19 4.16 -4.14 -13.46
N LEU A 20 3.68 -4.55 -12.29
CA LEU A 20 4.11 -5.71 -11.52
C LEU A 20 3.11 -6.85 -11.70
N PHE A 21 3.61 -8.03 -12.06
CA PHE A 21 2.77 -9.18 -12.38
C PHE A 21 3.22 -10.41 -11.61
N TRP A 22 2.25 -11.16 -11.10
CA TRP A 22 2.46 -12.54 -10.66
C TRP A 22 1.92 -13.47 -11.75
N HIS A 23 2.82 -14.14 -12.46
CA HIS A 23 2.52 -14.82 -13.72
C HIS A 23 1.79 -13.91 -14.72
N HIS A 24 0.50 -14.13 -14.94
CA HIS A 24 -0.36 -13.37 -15.87
C HIS A 24 -1.35 -12.46 -15.14
N VAL A 25 -1.28 -12.41 -13.81
CA VAL A 25 -2.14 -11.56 -12.98
C VAL A 25 -1.42 -10.25 -12.70
N ALA A 26 -2.04 -9.13 -13.04
CA ALA A 26 -1.56 -7.82 -12.66
C ALA A 26 -1.72 -7.66 -11.15
N ILE A 27 -0.63 -7.32 -10.46
CA ILE A 27 -0.63 -6.95 -9.03
C ILE A 27 -0.82 -5.45 -8.89
N MET A 28 -0.15 -4.71 -9.76
CA MET A 28 -0.15 -3.25 -9.79
C MET A 28 0.26 -2.82 -11.19
N GLU A 29 -0.39 -1.82 -11.75
CA GLU A 29 -0.07 -1.26 -13.08
C GLU A 29 0.50 0.16 -12.97
N THR A 30 1.31 0.55 -13.97
CA THR A 30 1.98 1.86 -13.95
C THR A 30 1.03 3.04 -14.12
N TRP A 31 -0.13 2.83 -14.72
CA TRP A 31 -1.15 3.87 -14.92
C TRP A 31 -1.83 4.29 -13.61
N GLU A 32 -1.77 3.45 -12.58
CA GLU A 32 -2.43 3.68 -11.28
C GLU A 32 -1.69 4.72 -10.44
N LYS A 33 -0.37 4.89 -10.70
CA LYS A 33 0.53 5.75 -9.94
C LYS A 33 -0.03 7.13 -9.59
N PRO A 34 -0.43 7.99 -10.57
CA PRO A 34 -0.89 9.34 -10.25
C PRO A 34 -2.14 9.34 -9.35
N HIS A 35 -3.02 8.34 -9.49
CA HIS A 35 -4.23 8.23 -8.68
C HIS A 35 -3.92 7.78 -7.25
N ILE A 36 -3.05 6.78 -7.09
CA ILE A 36 -2.54 6.34 -5.78
C ILE A 36 -1.89 7.51 -5.04
N GLU A 37 -0.95 8.22 -5.70
CA GLU A 37 -0.23 9.34 -5.06
C GLU A 37 -1.18 10.48 -4.67
N ALA A 38 -2.18 10.80 -5.50
CA ALA A 38 -3.19 11.81 -5.17
C ALA A 38 -4.06 11.37 -3.99
N TYR A 39 -4.47 10.11 -3.94
CA TYR A 39 -5.32 9.60 -2.88
C TYR A 39 -4.61 9.59 -1.53
N VAL A 40 -3.39 9.07 -1.51
CA VAL A 40 -2.53 9.07 -0.31
C VAL A 40 -2.40 10.48 0.23
N ARG A 41 -2.07 11.47 -0.61
CA ARG A 41 -1.95 12.86 -0.17
C ARG A 41 -3.26 13.42 0.39
N ARG A 42 -4.41 13.07 -0.20
CA ARG A 42 -5.72 13.49 0.32
C ARG A 42 -5.96 12.94 1.72
N VAL A 43 -5.81 11.63 1.90
CA VAL A 43 -6.02 10.93 3.17
C VAL A 43 -5.09 11.48 4.26
N LEU A 44 -3.80 11.61 3.95
CA LEU A 44 -2.82 12.13 4.91
C LEU A 44 -3.08 13.60 5.27
N SER A 45 -3.59 14.41 4.34
CA SER A 45 -3.98 15.81 4.62
C SER A 45 -5.21 15.90 5.52
N GLU A 46 -6.15 14.96 5.37
CA GLU A 46 -7.40 14.89 6.14
C GLU A 46 -7.15 14.42 7.56
N HIS A 47 -6.41 13.32 7.73
CA HIS A 47 -6.20 12.67 9.02
C HIS A 47 -4.95 13.15 9.78
N LYS A 48 -3.95 13.68 9.06
CA LYS A 48 -2.68 14.17 9.62
C LYS A 48 -2.02 13.17 10.60
N PRO A 49 -1.83 11.91 10.22
CA PRO A 49 -1.18 10.92 11.08
C PRO A 49 0.30 11.26 11.27
N GLU A 50 0.83 11.02 12.46
CA GLU A 50 2.27 11.05 12.72
C GLU A 50 2.91 9.69 12.36
N SER A 51 2.13 8.61 12.44
CA SER A 51 2.56 7.23 12.16
C SER A 51 1.64 6.51 11.17
N VAL A 52 2.24 5.82 10.19
CA VAL A 52 1.52 5.03 9.19
C VAL A 52 2.05 3.60 9.12
N LEU A 53 1.14 2.63 9.19
CA LEU A 53 1.39 1.22 8.89
C LEU A 53 0.82 0.88 7.50
N GLU A 54 1.70 0.71 6.52
CA GLU A 54 1.39 0.30 5.14
C GLU A 54 1.51 -1.23 5.00
N ILE A 55 0.49 -1.87 4.43
CA ILE A 55 0.50 -3.31 4.16
C ILE A 55 0.52 -3.54 2.64
N GLY A 56 1.63 -4.07 2.14
CA GLY A 56 1.92 -4.22 0.72
C GLY A 56 2.70 -3.03 0.17
N TYR A 57 3.92 -3.27 -0.36
CA TYR A 57 4.76 -2.24 -0.95
C TYR A 57 4.54 -2.12 -2.46
N GLY A 58 4.32 -3.24 -3.16
CA GLY A 58 4.13 -3.27 -4.62
C GLY A 58 5.27 -2.58 -5.38
N LEU A 59 4.95 -1.57 -6.20
CA LEU A 59 5.95 -0.74 -6.89
C LEU A 59 6.44 0.45 -6.05
N GLY A 60 5.95 0.62 -4.82
CA GLY A 60 6.32 1.66 -3.87
C GLY A 60 5.71 3.03 -4.15
N TYR A 61 4.56 3.10 -4.83
CA TYR A 61 3.88 4.38 -5.10
C TYR A 61 3.27 4.96 -3.82
N THR A 62 2.53 4.14 -3.09
CA THR A 62 2.00 4.43 -1.76
C THR A 62 3.13 4.84 -0.81
N ALA A 63 4.14 3.97 -0.66
CA ALA A 63 5.27 4.22 0.23
C ALA A 63 5.99 5.56 -0.03
N ARG A 64 6.25 5.89 -1.30
CA ARG A 64 6.89 7.17 -1.66
C ARG A 64 5.99 8.36 -1.35
N ALA A 65 4.69 8.26 -1.66
CA ALA A 65 3.76 9.34 -1.35
C ALA A 65 3.63 9.60 0.16
N ILE A 66 3.59 8.55 0.99
CA ILE A 66 3.60 8.66 2.46
C ILE A 66 4.90 9.30 2.94
N HIS A 67 6.04 8.81 2.45
CA HIS A 67 7.35 9.32 2.83
C HIS A 67 7.53 10.81 2.48
N ASP A 68 7.13 11.19 1.27
CA ASP A 68 7.22 12.56 0.76
C ASP A 68 6.24 13.51 1.44
N PHE A 69 5.12 13.00 1.96
CA PHE A 69 4.21 13.79 2.79
C PHE A 69 4.86 14.19 4.13
N GLY A 70 5.81 13.38 4.63
CA GLY A 70 6.62 13.72 5.79
C GLY A 70 6.10 13.19 7.12
N VAL A 71 5.39 12.05 7.13
CA VAL A 71 5.00 11.36 8.38
C VAL A 71 6.23 11.05 9.24
N ALA A 72 6.10 11.11 10.56
CA ALA A 72 7.22 10.95 11.49
C ALA A 72 7.73 9.50 11.56
N ARG A 73 6.82 8.52 11.39
CA ARG A 73 7.13 7.08 11.39
C ARG A 73 6.34 6.37 10.30
N HIS A 74 7.01 5.55 9.49
CA HIS A 74 6.39 4.82 8.39
C HIS A 74 6.85 3.37 8.41
N ILE A 75 5.91 2.45 8.54
CA ILE A 75 6.19 1.02 8.70
C ILE A 75 5.55 0.31 7.51
N ILE A 76 6.32 -0.52 6.83
CA ILE A 76 5.86 -1.25 5.65
C ILE A 76 5.97 -2.73 5.92
N VAL A 77 4.86 -3.43 5.78
CA VAL A 77 4.78 -4.89 5.81
C VAL A 77 4.73 -5.40 4.38
N GLU A 78 5.68 -6.23 3.98
CA GLU A 78 5.69 -6.85 2.66
C GLU A 78 6.06 -8.33 2.78
N CYS A 79 5.34 -9.19 2.07
CA CYS A 79 5.46 -10.65 2.17
C CYS A 79 6.26 -11.26 1.01
N HIS A 80 6.34 -10.59 -0.13
CA HIS A 80 6.99 -11.14 -1.32
C HIS A 80 8.51 -10.87 -1.30
N PRO A 81 9.37 -11.90 -1.47
CA PRO A 81 10.83 -11.76 -1.38
C PRO A 81 11.42 -10.75 -2.38
N ASP A 82 10.93 -10.73 -3.61
CA ASP A 82 11.40 -9.76 -4.62
C ASP A 82 11.03 -8.32 -4.24
N VAL A 83 9.83 -8.12 -3.69
CA VAL A 83 9.29 -6.79 -3.40
C VAL A 83 9.94 -6.21 -2.14
N ILE A 84 10.12 -7.02 -1.08
CA ILE A 84 10.82 -6.56 0.13
C ILE A 84 12.28 -6.23 -0.18
N ALA A 85 12.92 -6.89 -1.14
CA ALA A 85 14.29 -6.56 -1.56
C ALA A 85 14.36 -5.17 -2.19
N GLU A 86 13.41 -4.82 -3.06
CA GLU A 86 13.27 -3.47 -3.62
C GLU A 86 12.92 -2.43 -2.55
N ALA A 87 12.02 -2.76 -1.62
CA ALA A 87 11.69 -1.89 -0.48
C ALA A 87 12.92 -1.59 0.38
N ARG A 88 13.77 -2.59 0.66
CA ARG A 88 15.03 -2.43 1.40
C ARG A 88 16.01 -1.50 0.69
N GLN A 89 16.13 -1.61 -0.64
CA GLN A 89 16.98 -0.70 -1.42
C GLN A 89 16.45 0.73 -1.33
N TRP A 90 15.13 0.92 -1.49
CA TRP A 90 14.52 2.24 -1.38
C TRP A 90 14.62 2.83 0.02
N ALA A 91 14.48 2.04 1.08
CA ALA A 91 14.47 2.51 2.47
C ALA A 91 15.86 2.73 3.09
N ALA A 92 16.95 2.34 2.39
CA ALA A 92 18.30 2.27 2.96
C ALA A 92 18.81 3.58 3.61
N ASP A 93 18.35 4.74 3.14
CA ASP A 93 18.73 6.07 3.63
C ASP A 93 17.58 6.81 4.34
N LYS A 94 16.52 6.10 4.73
CA LYS A 94 15.28 6.67 5.27
C LYS A 94 15.10 6.23 6.73
N PRO A 95 15.66 6.95 7.72
CA PRO A 95 15.68 6.51 9.12
C PRO A 95 14.29 6.44 9.79
N ARG A 96 13.26 7.02 9.15
CA ARG A 96 11.87 6.97 9.59
C ARG A 96 11.07 5.82 8.97
N VAL A 97 11.68 5.01 8.12
CA VAL A 97 11.05 3.88 7.45
C VAL A 97 11.50 2.57 8.11
N GLU A 98 10.55 1.79 8.60
CA GLU A 98 10.74 0.46 9.16
C GLU A 98 10.16 -0.58 8.20
N LEU A 99 10.86 -1.70 7.99
CA LEU A 99 10.42 -2.78 7.10
C LEU A 99 10.22 -4.07 7.88
N LEU A 100 9.03 -4.65 7.77
CA LEU A 100 8.68 -5.95 8.33
C LEU A 100 8.45 -6.94 7.18
N TYR A 101 9.20 -8.04 7.20
CA TYR A 101 9.11 -9.07 6.16
C TYR A 101 8.21 -10.22 6.60
N GLY A 102 7.10 -10.42 5.90
CA GLY A 102 6.16 -11.50 6.16
C GLY A 102 4.73 -11.14 5.80
N PHE A 103 3.84 -12.11 5.99
CA PHE A 103 2.40 -11.86 5.97
C PHE A 103 1.99 -11.11 7.23
N VAL A 104 1.13 -10.10 7.08
CA VAL A 104 0.68 -9.24 8.20
C VAL A 104 0.06 -10.03 9.35
N GLU A 105 -0.56 -11.17 9.04
CA GLU A 105 -1.19 -12.06 10.01
C GLU A 105 -0.19 -12.83 10.88
N ASP A 106 1.04 -12.99 10.39
CA ASP A 106 2.06 -13.86 10.99
C ASP A 106 3.19 -13.07 11.68
N ILE A 107 3.10 -11.73 11.68
CA ILE A 107 4.09 -10.84 12.28
C ILE A 107 3.52 -10.08 13.48
N GLU A 108 4.39 -9.74 14.43
CA GLU A 108 4.04 -8.85 15.51
C GLU A 108 4.00 -7.40 14.99
N LEU A 109 2.88 -6.72 15.22
CA LEU A 109 2.64 -5.37 14.75
C LEU A 109 2.66 -4.38 15.93
N PRO A 110 3.14 -3.15 15.70
CA PRO A 110 3.01 -2.08 16.68
C PRO A 110 1.55 -1.72 16.92
N THR A 111 1.25 -1.25 18.12
CA THR A 111 -0.08 -0.77 18.53
C THR A 111 -0.15 0.75 18.66
N ASP A 112 0.97 1.44 18.44
CA ASP A 112 1.11 2.90 18.47
C ASP A 112 1.10 3.46 17.03
N ILE A 113 0.01 3.18 16.31
CA ILE A 113 -0.19 3.58 14.91
C ILE A 113 -1.42 4.47 14.79
N ASP A 114 -1.29 5.61 14.10
CA ASP A 114 -2.41 6.52 13.85
C ASP A 114 -3.26 6.05 12.67
N LEU A 115 -2.61 5.59 11.60
CA LEU A 115 -3.27 5.19 10.36
C LEU A 115 -2.72 3.87 9.81
N ILE A 116 -3.63 2.95 9.49
CA ILE A 116 -3.36 1.76 8.69
C ILE A 116 -3.73 2.06 7.23
N TRP A 117 -2.78 1.82 6.33
CA TRP A 117 -2.98 1.81 4.88
C TRP A 117 -2.88 0.38 4.37
N ASP A 118 -4.01 -0.26 4.06
CA ASP A 118 -4.06 -1.62 3.55
C ASP A 118 -4.11 -1.63 2.01
N ASP A 119 -2.95 -1.81 1.38
CA ASP A 119 -2.72 -1.91 -0.07
C ASP A 119 -2.58 -3.37 -0.53
N ARG A 120 -3.09 -4.33 0.26
CA ARG A 120 -3.01 -5.75 -0.12
C ARG A 120 -3.91 -6.03 -1.32
N HIS A 121 -3.32 -6.55 -2.38
CA HIS A 121 -4.04 -7.22 -3.46
C HIS A 121 -4.75 -8.48 -2.92
N THR A 122 -5.90 -8.89 -3.47
CA THR A 122 -6.71 -10.02 -2.95
C THR A 122 -6.30 -11.44 -3.43
N LEU A 123 -5.02 -11.66 -3.83
CA LEU A 123 -4.58 -12.92 -4.45
C LEU A 123 -4.53 -14.14 -3.54
N THR A 124 -4.13 -14.00 -2.29
CA THR A 124 -4.03 -15.09 -1.31
C THR A 124 -5.17 -15.00 -0.30
N ASN A 125 -5.31 -16.00 0.57
CA ASN A 125 -6.26 -15.91 1.69
C ASN A 125 -5.68 -15.03 2.79
N TYR A 126 -6.51 -14.12 3.31
CA TYR A 126 -6.13 -13.23 4.41
C TYR A 126 -7.14 -13.24 5.55
N GLY A 127 -6.62 -12.96 6.74
CA GLY A 127 -7.43 -12.58 7.89
C GLY A 127 -7.24 -11.09 8.21
N ASP A 128 -8.25 -10.51 8.85
CA ASP A 128 -8.28 -9.09 9.22
C ASP A 128 -8.25 -8.88 10.75
N ASP A 129 -8.18 -9.95 11.53
CA ASP A 129 -8.15 -9.94 13.00
C ASP A 129 -6.97 -9.12 13.58
N TRP A 130 -5.94 -8.84 12.77
CA TRP A 130 -4.80 -8.01 13.17
C TRP A 130 -5.15 -6.52 13.23
N ILE A 131 -6.15 -6.05 12.49
CA ILE A 131 -6.54 -4.63 12.43
C ILE A 131 -6.97 -4.13 13.82
N GLU A 132 -7.85 -4.88 14.48
CA GLU A 132 -8.32 -4.56 15.83
C GLU A 132 -7.18 -4.62 16.87
N ARG A 133 -6.19 -5.51 16.66
CA ARG A 133 -5.02 -5.62 17.55
C ARG A 133 -4.08 -4.43 17.43
N VAL A 134 -3.90 -3.88 16.22
CA VAL A 134 -3.13 -2.64 16.01
C VAL A 134 -3.87 -1.47 16.65
N GLY A 135 -5.20 -1.42 16.53
CA GLY A 135 -6.02 -0.42 17.21
C GLY A 135 -5.84 1.00 16.70
N ALA A 136 -5.45 1.17 15.43
CA ALA A 136 -5.25 2.49 14.83
C ALA A 136 -6.54 3.30 14.77
N ALA A 137 -6.42 4.62 14.91
CA ALA A 137 -7.56 5.54 14.85
C ALA A 137 -8.20 5.59 13.45
N HIS A 138 -7.39 5.35 12.43
CA HIS A 138 -7.81 5.38 11.03
C HIS A 138 -7.37 4.10 10.31
N TYR A 139 -8.26 3.58 9.47
CA TYR A 139 -8.01 2.45 8.60
C TYR A 139 -8.51 2.81 7.20
N VAL A 140 -7.62 2.67 6.22
CA VAL A 140 -7.93 2.85 4.80
C VAL A 140 -7.63 1.53 4.10
N LYS A 141 -8.65 0.94 3.51
CA LYS A 141 -8.47 -0.09 2.49
C LYS A 141 -8.33 0.64 1.15
N PHE A 142 -7.30 0.31 0.39
CA PHE A 142 -7.21 0.75 -1.00
C PHE A 142 -7.64 -0.39 -1.91
N ASP A 143 -8.64 -0.15 -2.75
CA ASP A 143 -9.00 -1.06 -3.83
C ASP A 143 -9.28 -0.31 -5.15
N GLU A 144 -9.39 -1.07 -6.25
CA GLU A 144 -9.65 -0.52 -7.59
C GLU A 144 -10.95 0.30 -7.66
N LEU A 145 -11.95 -0.01 -6.82
CA LEU A 145 -13.22 0.73 -6.80
C LEU A 145 -13.04 2.12 -6.21
N ASP A 146 -12.16 2.29 -5.22
CA ASP A 146 -11.80 3.60 -4.68
C ASP A 146 -11.15 4.49 -5.74
N MET A 147 -10.24 3.94 -6.56
CA MET A 147 -9.69 4.68 -7.70
C MET A 147 -10.76 5.07 -8.71
N MET A 148 -11.66 4.14 -9.08
CA MET A 148 -12.74 4.45 -10.01
C MET A 148 -13.64 5.57 -9.49
N GLN A 149 -13.99 5.55 -8.20
CA GLN A 149 -14.79 6.60 -7.58
C GLN A 149 -14.06 7.95 -7.57
N MET A 150 -12.74 7.95 -7.31
CA MET A 150 -11.92 9.15 -7.41
C MET A 150 -11.91 9.73 -8.83
N THR A 151 -11.71 8.91 -9.87
CA THR A 151 -11.74 9.42 -11.25
C THR A 151 -13.09 10.02 -11.63
N VAL A 152 -14.19 9.47 -11.12
CA VAL A 152 -15.54 10.03 -11.33
C VAL A 152 -15.69 11.36 -10.60
N GLU A 153 -15.23 11.48 -9.36
CA GLU A 153 -15.32 12.73 -8.60
C GLU A 153 -14.38 13.80 -9.16
N GLU A 154 -13.16 13.46 -9.56
CA GLU A 154 -12.24 14.36 -10.26
C GLU A 154 -12.85 14.87 -11.58
N HIS A 155 -13.47 13.97 -12.35
CA HIS A 155 -14.19 14.35 -13.56
C HIS A 155 -15.38 15.29 -13.26
N ARG A 156 -16.12 15.02 -12.19
CA ARG A 156 -17.23 15.87 -11.72
C ARG A 156 -16.72 17.25 -11.29
N GLN A 157 -15.65 17.32 -10.51
CA GLN A 157 -15.05 18.59 -10.05
C GLN A 157 -14.49 19.39 -11.23
N PHE A 158 -13.90 18.73 -12.24
CA PHE A 158 -13.49 19.39 -13.48
C PHE A 158 -14.68 20.00 -14.25
N GLN A 159 -15.82 19.30 -14.29
CA GLN A 159 -17.04 19.82 -14.92
C GLN A 159 -17.69 20.98 -14.13
N LEU A 160 -17.55 21.00 -12.80
CA LEU A 160 -18.15 22.02 -11.92
C LEU A 160 -17.23 23.23 -11.67
N GLY A 161 -15.91 23.07 -11.80
CA GLY A 161 -14.90 24.11 -11.57
C GLY A 161 -14.46 24.88 -12.81
N GLY A 162 -15.03 24.58 -13.99
CA GLY A 162 -14.76 25.28 -15.23
C GLY A 162 -15.59 26.56 -15.38
N THR A 163 -15.19 27.64 -14.71
CA THR A 163 -15.56 29.03 -15.04
C THR A 163 -14.36 29.96 -14.88
#